data_AF-A0AAE0PJ89-F1
#
_entry.id   AF-A0AAE0PJ89-F1
#
_cell.length_a   1.000
_cell.length_b   1.000
_cell.length_c   1.000
_cell.angle_alpha   90.00
_cell.angle_beta   90.00
_cell.angle_gamma   90.00
#
_symmetry.space_group_name_H-M   'P 1'
#
loop_
_entity.id
_entity.type
_entity.pdbx_description
1 polymer ?
#
loop_
_entity_poly.entity_id
_entity_poly.type
_entity_poly.pdbx_seq_one_letter_code
_entity_poly.pdbx_strand_id
1 'polypeptide(L)'
;MSAPLPELGSRISVITYKNVRYEGRLFTIDPNECIIALAQVRCFGTEDRNDGDHEISAPSPEVHDHILFRGADIKDIRVIAAASSFDDSNPALAPVDNGGWIME
;
A
#
# COMPACT_ATOMS: atom_id res chain seq x y z
N MET A 1 20.26 -4.44 -6.76
CA MET A 1 19.59 -4.41 -5.43
C MET A 1 18.16 -4.84 -5.66
N SER A 2 17.82 -6.07 -5.26
CA SER A 2 16.44 -6.57 -5.35
C SER A 2 15.64 -5.85 -4.27
N ALA A 3 14.60 -5.10 -4.64
CA ALA A 3 13.73 -4.49 -3.65
C ALA A 3 13.18 -5.61 -2.74
N PRO A 4 13.21 -5.45 -1.40
CA PRO A 4 12.66 -6.46 -0.51
C PRO A 4 11.18 -6.66 -0.85
N LEU A 5 10.75 -7.93 -0.87
CA LEU A 5 9.34 -8.28 -0.98
C LEU A 5 8.56 -7.51 0.12
N PRO A 6 7.32 -7.04 -0.15
CA PRO A 6 6.53 -6.35 0.85
C PRO A 6 6.45 -7.19 2.12
N GLU A 7 6.84 -6.62 3.27
CA GLU A 7 6.80 -7.34 4.54
C GLU A 7 5.35 -7.70 4.89
N LEU A 8 5.13 -8.90 5.42
CA LEU A 8 3.83 -9.29 5.94
C LEU A 8 3.37 -8.26 6.99
N GLY A 9 2.10 -7.88 6.94
CA GLY A 9 1.52 -6.82 7.76
C GLY A 9 1.65 -5.41 7.18
N SER A 10 2.38 -5.21 6.09
CA SER A 10 2.44 -3.91 5.40
C SER A 10 1.05 -3.48 4.93
N ARG A 11 0.74 -2.19 5.00
CA ARG A 11 -0.51 -1.64 4.49
C ARG A 11 -0.42 -1.50 2.98
N ILE A 12 -1.30 -2.18 2.27
CA ILE A 12 -1.35 -2.23 0.81
C ILE A 12 -2.64 -1.56 0.32
N SER A 13 -2.52 -0.77 -0.74
CA SER A 13 -3.62 -0.28 -1.57
C SER A 13 -3.73 -1.17 -2.80
N VAL A 14 -4.93 -1.66 -3.07
CA VAL A 14 -5.26 -2.44 -4.26
C VAL A 14 -6.37 -1.72 -5.02
N ILE A 15 -6.13 -1.42 -6.29
CA ILE A 15 -7.14 -0.90 -7.21
C ILE A 15 -7.52 -2.04 -8.14
N THR A 16 -8.81 -2.34 -8.20
CA THR A 16 -9.35 -3.38 -9.10
C THR A 16 -9.74 -2.83 -10.46
N TYR A 17 -9.95 -3.69 -11.46
CA TYR A 17 -10.46 -3.28 -12.78
C TYR A 17 -11.84 -2.62 -12.74
N LYS A 18 -12.59 -2.82 -11.65
CA LYS A 18 -13.84 -2.10 -11.38
C LYS A 18 -13.62 -0.65 -10.89
N ASN A 19 -12.38 -0.15 -10.94
CA ASN A 19 -11.97 1.16 -10.42
C ASN A 19 -12.30 1.37 -8.92
N VAL A 20 -12.43 0.28 -8.15
CA VAL A 20 -12.64 0.34 -6.69
C VAL A 20 -11.30 0.19 -5.99
N ARG A 21 -11.02 1.11 -5.06
CA ARG A 21 -9.85 1.04 -4.19
C ARG A 21 -10.18 0.29 -2.89
N TYR A 22 -9.33 -0.68 -2.58
CA TYR A 22 -9.32 -1.42 -1.34
C TYR A 22 -8.01 -1.14 -0.61
N GLU A 23 -8.06 -0.97 0.71
CA GLU A 23 -6.86 -0.91 1.52
C GLU A 23 -6.94 -1.93 2.64
N GLY A 24 -5.85 -2.63 2.90
CA GLY A 24 -5.75 -3.61 3.96
C GLY A 24 -4.30 -3.90 4.34
N ARG A 25 -4.11 -4.83 5.27
CA ARG A 25 -2.79 -5.31 5.67
C ARG A 25 -2.45 -6.59 4.92
N LEU A 26 -1.23 -6.71 4.41
CA LEU A 26 -0.79 -7.93 3.76
C LEU A 26 -0.81 -9.10 4.74
N PHE A 27 -1.59 -10.13 4.44
CA PHE A 27 -1.66 -11.34 5.26
C PHE A 27 -0.84 -12.48 4.67
N THR A 28 -1.02 -12.78 3.38
CA THR A 28 -0.21 -13.78 2.66
C THR A 28 -0.18 -13.49 1.15
N ILE A 29 0.80 -14.08 0.46
CA ILE A 29 0.96 -14.05 -0.99
C ILE A 29 1.18 -15.48 -1.48
N ASP A 30 0.38 -15.91 -2.45
CA ASP A 30 0.62 -17.11 -3.23
C ASP A 30 1.09 -16.72 -4.64
N PRO A 31 2.40 -16.83 -4.95
CA PRO A 31 2.93 -16.49 -6.27
C PRO A 31 2.60 -17.54 -7.35
N ASN A 32 2.21 -18.76 -6.98
CA ASN A 32 1.87 -19.80 -7.96
C ASN A 32 0.46 -19.57 -8.51
N GLU A 33 -0.47 -19.22 -7.62
CA GLU A 33 -1.84 -18.90 -8.00
C GLU A 33 -2.03 -17.41 -8.35
N CYS A 34 -0.99 -16.59 -8.18
CA CYS A 34 -1.05 -15.12 -8.28
C CYS A 34 -2.16 -14.54 -7.41
N ILE A 35 -2.24 -14.97 -6.15
CA ILE A 35 -3.26 -14.54 -5.19
C ILE A 35 -2.58 -13.77 -4.04
N ILE A 36 -3.20 -12.67 -3.62
CA ILE A 36 -2.84 -11.96 -2.40
C ILE A 36 -4.01 -11.98 -1.43
N ALA A 37 -3.74 -12.21 -0.15
CA ALA A 37 -4.73 -12.07 0.90
C ALA A 37 -4.42 -10.81 1.72
N LEU A 38 -5.42 -9.95 1.85
CA LEU A 38 -5.37 -8.80 2.73
C LEU A 38 -6.30 -9.01 3.92
N ALA A 39 -5.85 -8.59 5.10
CA ALA A 39 -6.65 -8.54 6.32
C ALA A 39 -7.12 -7.12 6.64
N GLN A 40 -8.22 -6.99 7.39
CA GLN A 40 -8.80 -5.71 7.79
C GLN A 40 -9.04 -4.77 6.59
N VAL A 41 -9.67 -5.31 5.55
CA VAL A 41 -9.79 -4.64 4.26
C VAL A 41 -10.97 -3.69 4.27
N ARG A 42 -10.70 -2.43 3.93
CA ARG A 42 -11.70 -1.38 3.78
C ARG A 42 -11.84 -1.01 2.31
N CYS A 43 -13.08 -0.88 1.84
CA CYS A 43 -13.36 -0.37 0.51
C CYS A 43 -13.58 1.15 0.54
N PHE A 44 -12.94 1.87 -0.37
CA PHE A 44 -13.07 3.33 -0.52
C PHE A 44 -14.04 3.72 -1.64
N GLY A 45 -14.65 2.73 -2.30
CA GLY A 45 -15.50 2.98 -3.46
C GLY A 45 -14.72 3.49 -4.66
N THR A 46 -15.40 4.22 -5.54
CA THR A 46 -14.81 4.75 -6.78
C THR A 46 -14.11 6.10 -6.61
N GLU A 47 -14.16 6.72 -5.41
CA GLU A 47 -13.46 7.98 -5.05
C GLU A 47 -13.43 9.05 -6.17
N ASP A 48 -14.54 9.24 -6.89
CA ASP A 48 -14.65 10.22 -7.99
C ASP A 48 -13.93 9.84 -9.32
N ARG A 49 -13.46 8.59 -9.48
CA ARG A 49 -12.91 8.05 -10.75
C ARG A 49 -14.03 7.66 -11.73
N ASN A 50 -14.90 8.61 -12.02
CA ASN A 50 -16.12 8.42 -12.79
C ASN A 50 -15.83 8.51 -14.30
N ASP A 51 -15.99 7.40 -15.03
CA ASP A 51 -16.02 7.38 -16.51
C ASP A 51 -17.44 7.64 -17.08
N GLY A 52 -18.36 8.15 -16.26
CA GLY A 52 -19.62 8.76 -16.73
C GLY A 52 -20.84 7.84 -16.84
N ASP A 53 -20.70 6.52 -16.67
CA ASP A 53 -21.81 5.55 -16.86
C ASP A 53 -22.06 4.60 -15.67
N HIS A 54 -21.15 4.54 -14.68
CA HIS A 54 -21.26 3.58 -13.57
C HIS A 54 -21.62 4.21 -12.23
N GLU A 55 -22.56 3.58 -11.54
CA GLU A 55 -23.07 3.97 -10.22
C GLU A 55 -21.93 4.21 -9.22
N ILE A 56 -21.92 5.39 -8.59
CA ILE A 56 -20.93 5.76 -7.58
C ILE A 56 -21.12 4.84 -6.37
N SER A 57 -20.27 3.83 -6.25
CA SER A 57 -20.21 3.03 -5.02
C SER A 57 -19.68 3.92 -3.91
N ALA A 58 -20.57 4.33 -2.98
CA ALA A 58 -20.19 5.09 -1.81
C ALA A 58 -19.13 4.33 -1.00
N PRO A 59 -18.17 5.03 -0.35
CA PRO A 59 -17.21 4.37 0.53
C PRO A 59 -17.97 3.66 1.66
N SER A 60 -17.95 2.33 1.68
CA SER A 60 -18.53 1.60 2.80
C SER A 60 -17.57 1.69 3.99
N PRO A 61 -18.04 2.05 5.19
CA PRO A 61 -17.24 1.96 6.40
C PRO A 61 -17.01 0.50 6.84
N GLU A 62 -17.58 -0.47 6.13
CA GLU A 62 -17.43 -1.88 6.40
C GLU A 62 -15.97 -2.33 6.19
N VAL A 63 -15.42 -2.96 7.23
CA VAL A 63 -14.09 -3.57 7.21
C VAL A 63 -14.29 -5.08 7.18
N HIS A 64 -13.79 -5.71 6.13
CA HIS A 64 -13.80 -7.16 6.01
C HIS A 64 -12.55 -7.76 6.66
N ASP A 65 -12.72 -8.82 7.45
CA ASP A 65 -11.61 -9.47 8.14
C ASP A 65 -10.55 -9.98 7.16
N HIS A 66 -10.94 -10.66 6.08
CA HIS A 66 -10.04 -11.19 5.06
C HIS A 66 -10.66 -11.10 3.67
N ILE A 67 -9.90 -10.60 2.69
CA ILE A 67 -10.27 -10.62 1.26
C ILE A 67 -9.11 -11.18 0.45
N LEU A 68 -9.44 -12.07 -0.49
CA LEU A 68 -8.50 -12.60 -1.47
C LEU A 68 -8.63 -11.82 -2.78
N PHE A 69 -7.52 -11.29 -3.27
CA PHE A 69 -7.44 -10.67 -4.59
C PHE A 69 -6.62 -11.57 -5.51
N ARG A 70 -7.21 -11.91 -6.66
CA ARG A 70 -6.50 -12.60 -7.74
C ARG A 70 -5.80 -11.56 -8.59
N GLY A 71 -4.60 -11.86 -9.08
CA GLY A 71 -3.83 -10.98 -9.96
C GLY A 71 -4.61 -10.54 -11.19
N ALA A 72 -5.54 -11.37 -11.68
CA ALA A 72 -6.42 -11.05 -12.80
C ALA A 72 -7.44 -9.93 -12.51
N ASP A 73 -7.79 -9.70 -11.25
CA ASP A 73 -8.77 -8.68 -10.83
C ASP A 73 -8.10 -7.35 -10.42
N ILE A 74 -6.76 -7.34 -10.31
CA ILE A 74 -5.95 -6.21 -9.85
C ILE A 74 -5.50 -5.38 -11.05
N LYS A 75 -5.82 -4.09 -11.02
CA LYS A 75 -5.36 -3.08 -11.98
C LYS A 75 -4.06 -2.42 -11.51
N ASP A 76 -3.96 -2.08 -10.23
CA ASP A 76 -2.79 -1.45 -9.62
C ASP A 76 -2.64 -1.90 -8.16
N ILE A 77 -1.40 -2.08 -7.70
CA ILE A 77 -1.07 -2.45 -6.31
C ILE A 77 0.06 -1.57 -5.80
N ARG A 78 -0.10 -1.03 -4.59
CA ARG A 78 0.91 -0.15 -3.96
C ARG A 78 1.05 -0.44 -2.48
N VAL A 79 2.28 -0.37 -1.99
CA VAL A 79 2.55 -0.36 -0.55
C VAL A 79 2.38 1.07 -0.04
N ILE A 80 1.42 1.29 0.87
CA ILE A 80 1.12 2.61 1.47
C ILE A 80 2.00 2.85 2.68
N ALA A 81 2.16 1.83 3.51
CA ALA A 81 3.04 1.85 4.67
C ALA A 81 3.69 0.47 4.78
N ALA A 82 5.01 0.42 4.73
CA ALA A 82 5.71 -0.78 5.14
C ALA A 82 5.28 -1.10 6.58
N ALA A 83 5.08 -2.38 6.90
CA ALA A 83 5.13 -2.81 8.29
C ALA A 83 6.45 -2.25 8.79
N SER A 84 6.41 -1.34 9.75
CA SER A 84 7.60 -0.64 10.21
C SER A 84 8.62 -1.67 10.68
N SER A 85 9.52 -2.07 9.79
CA SER A 85 10.90 -2.30 10.18
C SER A 85 11.27 -0.99 10.88
N PHE A 86 11.56 -1.11 12.17
CA PHE A 86 12.14 -0.05 12.97
C PHE A 86 13.46 0.35 12.31
N ASP A 87 13.38 1.15 11.25
CA ASP A 87 14.53 1.71 10.58
C ASP A 87 14.73 3.10 11.17
N ASP A 88 15.52 3.12 12.23
CA ASP A 88 16.27 4.26 12.77
C ASP A 88 17.24 4.85 11.71
N SER A 89 17.26 4.33 10.48
CA SER A 89 18.17 4.71 9.39
C SER A 89 17.58 5.71 8.41
N ASN A 90 16.81 6.71 8.89
CA ASN A 90 16.52 7.90 8.08
C ASN A 90 17.59 9.00 8.30
N PRO A 91 18.69 9.06 7.51
CA PRO A 91 19.66 10.15 7.58
C PRO A 91 19.18 11.45 6.88
N ALA A 92 17.89 11.65 6.63
CA ALA A 92 17.38 12.81 5.88
C ALA A 92 17.41 14.16 6.65
N LEU A 93 18.31 14.34 7.62
CA LEU A 93 18.63 15.65 8.18
C LEU A 93 20.15 15.84 8.27
N ALA A 94 20.80 16.01 7.12
CA ALA A 94 22.11 16.66 7.07
C ALA A 94 21.94 18.10 6.55
N PRO A 95 22.13 19.14 7.38
CA PRO A 95 22.81 20.33 6.89
C PRO A 95 24.30 20.01 6.79
N VAL A 96 24.78 20.00 5.55
CA VAL A 96 26.19 20.15 5.23
C VAL A 96 26.69 21.46 5.86
N ASP A 97 27.66 21.39 6.77
CA ASP A 97 28.58 22.50 6.99
C ASP A 97 30.01 21.95 7.12
N ASN A 98 30.86 22.54 6.29
CA ASN A 98 32.20 22.11 5.96
C ASN A 98 33.15 22.58 7.06
N GLY A 99 34.04 21.71 7.55
CA GLY A 99 34.90 22.01 8.70
C GLY A 99 35.81 23.26 8.58
N GLY A 100 36.21 23.79 9.75
CA GLY A 100 37.25 24.81 9.96
C GLY A 100 36.68 26.23 10.04
N TRP A 101 36.85 27.00 11.12
CA TRP A 101 38.11 27.30 11.82
C TRP A 101 37.91 27.42 13.33
N ILE A 102 38.73 26.67 14.07
CA ILE A 102 39.12 27.04 15.43
C ILE A 102 39.77 28.43 15.39
N MET A 103 39.30 29.36 16.23
CA MET A 103 40.09 30.52 16.63
C MET A 103 40.40 30.35 18.11
N GLU A 104 41.66 30.02 18.39
CA GLU A 104 42.33 30.28 19.66
C GLU A 104 43.56 31.15 19.34
#